data_AF-A0A7H4M0W1-F1
#
_entry.id   AF-A0A7H4M0W1-F1
#
_cell.length_a   1.000
_cell.length_b   1.000
_cell.length_c   1.000
_cell.angle_alpha   90.00
_cell.angle_beta   90.00
_cell.angle_gamma   90.00
#
_symmetry.space_group_name_H-M   'P 1'
#
loop_
_entity.id
_entity.type
_entity.pdbx_description
1 polymer ?
#
loop_
_entity_poly.entity_id
_entity_poly.type
_entity_poly.pdbx_seq_one_letter_code
_entity_poly.pdbx_strand_id
1 'polypeptide(L)' 'MSPQDARQLNVANGQKVSVRSDGERQLTFDEVVVRVREDFALEFHIDTEEANAAGLKNGAQVTLIG' A
#
# COMPACT_ATOMS: atom_id res chain seq x y z
N MET A 1 -4.67 6.60 3.99
CA MET A 1 -3.65 7.67 4.06
C MET A 1 -4.30 9.03 4.21
N SER A 2 -3.59 10.02 4.79
CA SER A 2 -4.08 11.38 4.95
C SER A 2 -4.00 12.19 3.64
N PRO A 3 -4.71 13.35 3.52
CA PRO A 3 -4.55 14.24 2.36
C PRO A 3 -3.14 14.82 2.20
N GLN A 4 -2.32 14.82 3.25
CA GLN A 4 -0.92 15.21 3.18
C GLN A 4 -0.08 14.10 2.53
N ASP A 5 -0.26 12.86 2.98
CA ASP A 5 0.43 11.69 2.41
C ASP A 5 0.11 11.53 0.92
N ALA A 6 -1.17 11.68 0.56
CA ALA A 6 -1.61 11.60 -0.83
C ALA A 6 -0.91 12.64 -1.72
N ARG A 7 -0.72 13.86 -1.21
CA ARG A 7 0.04 14.92 -1.91
C ARG A 7 1.53 14.59 -2.01
N GLN A 8 2.14 14.06 -0.95
CA GLN A 8 3.56 13.67 -0.97
C GLN A 8 3.84 12.54 -1.96
N LEU A 9 2.91 11.60 -2.08
CA LEU A 9 3.00 10.45 -2.98
C LEU A 9 2.43 10.72 -4.38
N ASN A 10 1.92 11.94 -4.64
CA ASN A 10 1.28 12.33 -5.90
C ASN A 10 0.15 11.38 -6.34
N VAL A 11 -0.70 10.96 -5.41
CA VAL A 11 -1.87 10.10 -5.67
C VAL A 11 -3.17 10.77 -5.26
N ALA A 12 -4.28 10.34 -5.86
CA ALA A 12 -5.63 10.83 -5.57
C ALA A 12 -6.52 9.74 -4.95
N ASN A 13 -7.55 10.17 -4.21
CA ASN A 13 -8.56 9.24 -3.70
C ASN A 13 -9.27 8.51 -4.85
N GLY A 14 -9.39 7.19 -4.73
CA GLY A 14 -9.98 6.33 -5.77
C GLY A 14 -9.04 5.97 -6.91
N GLN A 15 -7.83 6.52 -6.95
CA GLN A 15 -6.81 6.11 -7.92
C GLN A 15 -6.40 4.66 -7.67
N LYS A 16 -6.16 3.92 -8.74
CA LYS A 16 -5.55 2.59 -8.69
C LYS A 16 -4.04 2.72 -8.85
N VAL A 17 -3.30 2.04 -8.00
CA VAL A 17 -1.83 2.00 -8.00
C VAL A 17 -1.36 0.56 -7.89
N SER A 18 -0.09 0.32 -8.17
CA SER A 18 0.56 -0.94 -7.84
C SER A 18 1.37 -0.77 -6.55
N VAL A 19 1.41 -1.79 -5.70
CA VAL A 19 2.19 -1.80 -4.47
C VAL A 19 3.09 -3.02 -4.49
N ARG A 20 4.39 -2.82 -4.30
CA ARG A 20 5.36 -3.90 -4.31
C ARG A 20 5.89 -4.16 -2.90
N SER A 21 5.81 -5.40 -2.45
CA SER A 21 6.46 -5.86 -1.23
C SER A 21 7.96 -6.08 -1.46
N ASP A 22 8.75 -6.04 -0.39
CA ASP A 22 10.18 -6.34 -0.45
C ASP A 22 10.46 -7.73 0.18
N GLY A 23 11.62 -8.32 -0.16
CA GLY A 23 12.09 -9.59 0.40
C GLY A 23 12.07 -10.78 -0.57
N GLU A 24 12.33 -11.99 -0.05
CA GLU A 24 12.52 -13.21 -0.86
C GLU A 24 11.25 -13.67 -1.58
N ARG A 25 10.07 -13.35 -1.03
CA ARG A 25 8.75 -13.65 -1.62
C ARG A 25 8.07 -12.36 -2.10
N GLN A 26 8.85 -11.46 -2.70
CA GLN A 26 8.34 -10.21 -3.25
C GLN A 26 7.16 -10.45 -4.21
N LEU A 27 6.10 -9.69 -4.02
CA LEU A 27 4.91 -9.65 -4.87
C LEU A 27 4.60 -8.20 -5.23
N THR A 28 3.97 -8.01 -6.39
CA THR A 28 3.33 -6.76 -6.76
C THR A 28 1.82 -6.96 -6.69
N PHE A 29 1.15 -6.13 -5.91
CA PHE A 29 -0.30 -6.03 -5.82
C PHE A 29 -0.74 -4.95 -6.80
N ASP A 30 -1.36 -5.34 -7.90
CA ASP A 30 -1.91 -4.43 -8.89
C ASP A 30 -3.33 -3.99 -8.53
N GLU A 31 -3.79 -2.89 -9.14
CA GLU A 31 -5.16 -2.39 -9.00
C GLU A 31 -5.55 -2.03 -7.55
N VAL A 32 -4.59 -1.68 -6.69
CA VAL A 32 -4.81 -1.28 -5.29
C VAL A 32 -5.45 0.10 -5.24
N VAL A 33 -6.60 0.21 -4.59
CA VAL A 33 -7.36 1.47 -4.51
C VAL A 33 -6.81 2.36 -3.39
N VAL A 34 -6.36 3.56 -3.75
CA VAL A 34 -5.96 4.60 -2.82
C VAL A 34 -7.19 5.17 -2.11
N ARG A 35 -7.16 5.18 -0.77
CA ARG A 35 -8.22 5.78 0.06
C ARG A 35 -7.63 6.92 0.89
N VAL A 36 -8.15 8.12 0.66
CA VAL A 36 -7.70 9.36 1.31
C VAL A 36 -8.78 9.92 2.21
N ARG A 37 -8.47 10.06 3.50
CA ARG A 37 -9.34 10.68 4.52
C ARG A 37 -8.49 11.36 5.58
N GLU A 38 -9.02 12.41 6.23
CA GLU A 38 -8.29 13.18 7.25
C GLU A 38 -7.96 12.36 8.50
N ASP A 39 -8.80 11.38 8.84
CA ASP A 39 -8.66 10.50 10.01
C ASP A 39 -7.80 9.24 9.74
N PHE A 40 -7.13 9.15 8.58
CA PHE A 40 -6.36 7.96 8.19
C PHE A 40 -4.85 8.17 8.31
N ALA A 41 -4.15 7.13 8.74
CA ALA A 41 -2.70 7.01 8.60
C ALA A 41 -2.32 6.41 7.23
N LEU A 42 -1.05 6.59 6.82
CA LEU A 42 -0.48 5.92 5.66
C LEU A 42 -0.22 4.45 6.00
N GLU A 43 -1.10 3.56 5.54
CA GLU A 43 -0.98 2.12 5.78
C GLU A 43 -1.52 1.36 4.55
N PHE A 44 -0.91 0.20 4.27
CA PHE A 44 -1.35 -0.74 3.24
C PHE A 44 -1.92 -1.99 3.94
N HIS A 45 -3.24 -2.15 3.83
CA HIS A 45 -3.95 -3.25 4.48
C HIS A 45 -4.18 -4.37 3.47
N ILE A 46 -3.71 -5.56 3.83
CA ILE A 46 -3.91 -6.82 3.12
C ILE A 46 -4.35 -7.87 4.13
N ASP A 47 -4.99 -8.94 3.66
CA ASP A 47 -5.35 -10.04 4.54
C ASP A 47 -4.13 -10.88 4.97
N THR A 48 -4.36 -11.82 5.88
CA THR A 48 -3.27 -12.64 6.42
C THR A 48 -2.71 -13.61 5.39
N GLU A 49 -3.52 -14.07 4.43
CA GLU A 49 -3.10 -15.00 3.39
C GLU A 49 -2.23 -14.29 2.35
N GLU A 50 -2.61 -13.08 1.94
CA GLU A 50 -1.84 -12.17 1.09
C GLU A 50 -0.50 -11.80 1.75
N ALA A 51 -0.51 -11.44 3.04
CA ALA A 51 0.72 -11.14 3.77
C ALA A 51 1.66 -12.35 3.83
N ASN A 52 1.13 -13.54 4.12
CA ASN A 52 1.92 -14.79 4.15
C ASN A 52 2.47 -15.16 2.77
N ALA A 53 1.71 -14.93 1.69
CA ALA A 53 2.14 -15.16 0.33
C ALA A 53 3.31 -14.23 -0.05
N ALA A 54 3.23 -12.96 0.35
CA ALA A 54 4.26 -11.94 0.16
C ALA A 54 5.43 -12.04 1.16
N GLY A 55 5.36 -12.91 2.15
CA GLY A 55 6.35 -13.01 3.24
C GLY A 55 6.39 -11.79 4.16
N LEU A 56 5.31 -11.02 4.22
CA LEU A 56 5.19 -9.79 5.02
C LEU A 56 4.77 -10.09 6.46
N LYS A 57 5.15 -9.18 7.36
CA LYS A 57 4.69 -9.11 8.75
C LYS A 57 4.25 -7.69 9.08
N ASN A 58 3.49 -7.51 10.15
CA ASN A 58 3.07 -6.17 10.60
C ASN A 58 4.27 -5.24 10.77
N GLY A 59 4.15 -4.01 10.27
CA GLY A 59 5.21 -3.01 10.28
C GLY A 59 6.24 -3.14 9.16
N ALA A 60 6.12 -4.14 8.28
CA ALA A 60 6.93 -4.19 7.07
C ALA A 60 6.60 -3.01 6.13
N GLN A 61 7.64 -2.48 5.49
CA GLN A 61 7.49 -1.42 4.50
C GLN A 61 7.23 -2.02 3.12
N VAL A 62 6.52 -1.25 2.29
CA VAL A 62 6.23 -1.58 0.91
C VAL A 62 6.47 -0.34 0.05
N THR A 63 6.71 -0.57 -1.23
CA THR A 63 6.94 0.51 -2.19
C THR A 63 5.69 0.74 -3.03
N LEU A 64 5.21 1.98 -3.07
CA LEU A 64 4.20 2.39 -4.05
C LEU A 64 4.85 2.47 -5.43
N ILE A 65 4.29 1.74 -6.39
CA ILE A 65 4.69 1.70 -7.79
C ILE A 65 3.58 2.42 -8.57
N GLY A 66 3.92 3.61 -9.07
CA GLY A 66 3.03 4.43 -9.90
C GLY A 66 3.38 4.32 -11.36
#